data_AF-A0A251XXM1-F1
#
_entry.id   AF-A0A251XXM1-F1
#
_cell.length_a   1.000
_cell.length_b   1.000
_cell.length_c   1.000
_cell.angle_alpha   90.00
_cell.angle_beta   90.00
_cell.angle_gamma   90.00
#
_symmetry.space_group_name_H-M   'P 1'
#
loop_
_entity.id
_entity.type
_entity.pdbx_description
1 polymer ?
#
loop_
_entity_poly.entity_id
_entity_poly.type
_entity_poly.pdbx_seq_one_letter_code
_entity_poly.pdbx_strand_id
1 'polypeptide(L)'
;MPGPDRTGPGRAGAGTARASAYGDPMRPRLPPVPDASLDAFDGGVGVLSRDGVRAGHVATVRWQYHGLLGRQLHWWIWYIVVWEDGTRERSQEDYAPYLAVQEMRAGYLDVDVARDPTRAGRYDFAWLPPAEAAATRERLGIQDSDF
;
A
#
# COMPACT_ATOMS: atom_id res chain seq x y z
N MET A 1 -53.01 57.12 -13.33
CA MET A 1 -54.33 57.00 -12.66
C MET A 1 -54.30 55.73 -11.80
N PRO A 2 -54.79 55.76 -10.54
CA PRO A 2 -54.25 54.97 -9.42
C PRO A 2 -55.16 53.84 -8.88
N GLY A 3 -54.54 52.88 -8.17
CA GLY A 3 -55.10 52.12 -7.04
C GLY A 3 -55.35 50.61 -7.26
N PRO A 4 -55.37 49.75 -6.21
CA PRO A 4 -54.76 49.87 -4.88
C PRO A 4 -53.98 48.61 -4.39
N ASP A 5 -53.06 48.91 -3.49
CA ASP A 5 -52.52 48.18 -2.33
C ASP A 5 -53.15 46.83 -1.88
N ARG A 6 -52.30 45.82 -1.61
CA ARG A 6 -52.45 44.85 -0.51
C ARG A 6 -51.08 44.27 -0.09
N THR A 7 -50.62 44.73 1.06
CA THR A 7 -49.71 44.06 2.01
C THR A 7 -50.16 42.65 2.43
N GLY A 8 -49.20 41.74 2.65
CA GLY A 8 -49.40 40.50 3.42
C GLY A 8 -48.22 39.51 3.34
N PRO A 9 -47.52 39.19 4.45
CA PRO A 9 -46.29 38.39 4.44
C PRO A 9 -46.55 36.88 4.59
N GLY A 10 -45.84 36.06 3.80
CA GLY A 10 -45.95 34.60 3.80
C GLY A 10 -44.62 33.91 4.12
N ARG A 11 -44.54 33.39 5.34
CA ARG A 11 -43.53 32.52 5.96
C ARG A 11 -42.74 31.55 5.04
N ALA A 12 -41.44 31.50 5.35
CA ALA A 12 -40.63 30.32 5.67
C ALA A 12 -40.84 29.02 4.85
N GLY A 13 -39.81 28.68 4.08
CA GLY A 13 -39.56 27.33 3.57
C GLY A 13 -38.08 27.02 3.64
N ALA A 14 -37.56 26.79 4.85
CA ALA A 14 -36.26 26.18 5.05
C ALA A 14 -36.32 24.73 4.58
N GLY A 15 -35.98 24.50 3.32
CA GLY A 15 -35.73 23.17 2.77
C GLY A 15 -34.34 22.71 3.16
N THR A 16 -34.13 22.36 4.44
CA THR A 16 -32.97 21.56 4.85
C THR A 16 -33.01 20.25 4.09
N ALA A 17 -32.13 20.09 3.11
CA ALA A 17 -31.79 18.79 2.57
C ALA A 17 -31.27 17.94 3.74
N ARG A 18 -32.13 17.06 4.26
CA ARG A 18 -31.69 15.97 5.13
C ARG A 18 -30.83 15.07 4.25
N ALA A 19 -29.52 15.21 4.37
CA ALA A 19 -28.59 14.16 3.96
C ALA A 19 -29.02 12.89 4.69
N SER A 20 -29.39 11.87 3.91
CA SER A 20 -29.80 10.58 4.44
C SER A 20 -28.63 10.00 5.23
N ALA A 21 -28.76 9.97 6.56
CA ALA A 21 -27.81 9.39 7.50
C ALA A 21 -27.98 7.85 7.60
N TYR A 22 -28.21 7.19 6.47
CA TYR A 22 -28.16 5.74 6.37
C TYR A 22 -27.02 5.40 5.42
N GLY A 23 -25.81 5.35 6.00
CA GLY A 23 -24.70 4.66 5.36
C GLY A 23 -25.11 3.21 5.09
N ASP A 24 -24.94 2.78 3.86
CA ASP A 24 -25.19 1.42 3.40
C ASP A 24 -24.48 0.40 4.34
N PRO A 25 -25.23 -0.44 5.09
CA PRO A 25 -24.65 -1.36 6.07
C PRO A 25 -23.81 -2.48 5.45
N MET A 26 -23.71 -2.53 4.12
CA MET A 26 -22.95 -3.52 3.35
C MET A 26 -21.65 -2.99 2.77
N ARG A 27 -21.32 -1.69 2.90
CA ARG A 27 -20.00 -1.19 2.45
C ARG A 27 -18.91 -1.56 3.45
N PRO A 28 -17.84 -2.26 3.02
CA PRO A 28 -16.64 -2.39 3.84
C PRO A 28 -16.20 -1.00 4.28
N ARG A 29 -15.92 -0.84 5.58
CA ARG A 29 -15.27 0.39 6.03
C ARG A 29 -13.87 0.34 5.43
N LEU A 30 -13.56 1.32 4.57
CA LEU A 30 -12.22 1.54 4.06
C LEU A 30 -11.22 1.42 5.21
N PRO A 31 -10.01 0.88 4.96
CA PRO A 31 -9.01 0.87 6.00
C PRO A 31 -8.75 2.32 6.46
N PRO A 32 -8.29 2.52 7.71
CA PRO A 32 -7.82 3.84 8.12
C PRO A 32 -6.77 4.33 7.12
N VAL A 33 -6.64 5.66 6.98
CA VAL A 33 -5.58 6.26 6.16
C VAL A 33 -4.26 5.58 6.53
N PRO A 34 -3.53 5.00 5.55
CA PRO A 34 -2.30 4.30 5.86
C PRO A 34 -1.32 5.28 6.49
N ASP A 35 -0.51 4.79 7.42
CA ASP A 35 0.62 5.56 7.91
C ASP A 35 1.50 5.95 6.72
N ALA A 36 1.82 7.23 6.56
CA ALA A 36 2.68 7.75 5.50
C ALA A 36 4.05 7.06 5.47
N SER A 37 4.46 6.46 6.59
CA SER A 37 5.65 5.62 6.66
C SER A 37 5.58 4.40 5.71
N LEU A 38 4.39 3.99 5.26
CA LEU A 38 4.19 2.89 4.31
C LEU A 38 4.23 3.32 2.84
N ASP A 39 4.34 4.61 2.53
CA ASP A 39 4.24 5.10 1.15
C ASP A 39 5.38 4.58 0.25
N ALA A 40 6.58 4.38 0.81
CA ALA A 40 7.70 3.78 0.08
C ALA A 40 7.41 2.35 -0.38
N PHE A 41 6.46 1.66 0.25
CA PHE A 41 6.11 0.28 -0.06
C PHE A 41 5.02 0.15 -1.13
N ASP A 42 4.40 1.26 -1.51
CA ASP A 42 3.38 1.33 -2.55
C ASP A 42 4.05 1.47 -3.93
N GLY A 43 4.36 0.34 -4.55
CA GLY A 43 5.07 0.33 -5.84
C GLY A 43 6.60 0.39 -5.71
N GLY A 44 7.13 0.38 -4.49
CA GLY A 44 8.55 0.50 -4.19
C GLY A 44 9.44 -0.60 -4.77
N VAL A 45 10.71 -0.26 -4.98
CA VAL A 45 11.80 -1.20 -5.25
C VAL A 45 13.04 -0.76 -4.49
N GLY A 46 13.72 -1.72 -3.86
CA GLY A 46 15.07 -1.50 -3.33
C GLY A 46 16.04 -2.57 -3.80
N VAL A 47 17.31 -2.29 -3.58
CA VAL A 47 18.44 -3.15 -3.93
C VAL A 47 18.84 -3.96 -2.71
N LEU A 48 19.11 -5.24 -2.93
CA LEU A 48 19.74 -6.11 -1.94
C LEU A 48 21.22 -6.27 -2.29
N SER A 49 22.10 -6.07 -1.30
CA SER A 49 23.53 -6.33 -1.43
C SER A 49 24.07 -7.13 -0.26
N ARG A 50 25.15 -7.87 -0.51
CA ARG A 50 25.91 -8.60 0.52
C ARG A 50 27.39 -8.39 0.25
N ASP A 51 28.14 -8.00 1.27
CA ASP A 51 29.57 -7.67 1.17
C ASP A 51 29.87 -6.61 0.09
N GLY A 52 28.96 -5.63 -0.06
CA GLY A 52 29.06 -4.56 -1.07
C GLY A 52 28.74 -5.00 -2.50
N VAL A 53 28.38 -6.26 -2.73
CA VAL A 53 28.00 -6.79 -4.05
C VAL A 53 26.48 -6.86 -4.14
N ARG A 54 25.91 -6.33 -5.23
CA ARG A 54 24.48 -6.44 -5.50
C ARG A 54 24.10 -7.91 -5.72
N ALA A 55 23.14 -8.39 -4.94
CA ALA A 55 22.62 -9.76 -5.00
C ALA A 55 21.26 -9.83 -5.72
N GLY A 56 20.48 -8.74 -5.67
CA GLY A 56 19.18 -8.67 -6.33
C GLY A 56 18.41 -7.41 -5.96
N HIS A 57 17.10 -7.50 -6.12
CA HIS A 57 16.14 -6.45 -5.82
C HIS A 57 15.00 -7.02 -5.00
N VAL A 58 14.39 -6.18 -4.17
CA VAL A 58 13.09 -6.45 -3.57
C VAL A 58 12.10 -5.43 -4.12
N ALA A 59 10.95 -5.90 -4.60
CA ALA A 59 9.84 -5.05 -5.01
C ALA A 59 8.69 -5.22 -4.01
N THR A 60 7.93 -4.17 -3.79
CA THR A 60 6.86 -4.14 -2.80
C THR A 60 5.57 -3.56 -3.38
N VAL A 61 4.43 -3.99 -2.83
CA VAL A 61 3.11 -3.36 -3.02
C VAL A 61 2.35 -3.30 -1.70
N ARG A 62 1.59 -2.23 -1.50
CA ARG A 62 0.72 -2.06 -0.34
C ARG A 62 -0.72 -2.39 -0.72
N TRP A 63 -1.29 -3.42 -0.10
CA TRP A 63 -2.64 -3.91 -0.40
C TRP A 63 -3.51 -3.97 0.86
N GLN A 64 -4.79 -4.31 0.69
CA GLN A 64 -5.79 -4.36 1.76
C GLN A 64 -6.33 -5.79 1.94
N TYR A 65 -6.57 -6.18 3.18
CA TYR A 65 -7.21 -7.47 3.51
C TYR A 65 -8.32 -7.32 4.54
N HIS A 66 -9.22 -8.29 4.59
CA HIS A 66 -10.29 -8.37 5.58
C HIS A 66 -9.80 -9.07 6.86
N GLY A 67 -9.95 -8.42 8.02
CA GLY A 67 -9.68 -9.05 9.30
C GLY A 67 -10.64 -10.23 9.57
N LEU A 68 -10.12 -11.32 10.14
CA LEU A 68 -10.86 -12.58 10.39
C LEU A 68 -12.13 -12.41 11.24
N LEU A 69 -12.23 -11.37 12.07
CA LEU A 69 -13.29 -11.18 13.06
C LEU A 69 -14.01 -9.82 12.95
N GLY A 70 -13.78 -9.06 11.88
CA GLY A 70 -14.31 -7.71 11.75
C GLY A 70 -14.58 -7.30 10.31
N ARG A 71 -15.46 -6.31 10.13
CA ARG A 71 -15.72 -5.66 8.83
C ARG A 71 -14.67 -4.60 8.47
N GLN A 72 -13.55 -4.58 9.20
CA GLN A 72 -12.49 -3.60 9.03
C GLN A 72 -11.47 -4.15 8.03
N LEU A 73 -11.16 -3.32 7.04
CA LEU A 73 -10.03 -3.54 6.16
C LEU A 73 -8.74 -3.13 6.89
N HIS A 74 -7.70 -3.93 6.70
CA HIS A 74 -6.36 -3.72 7.23
C HIS A 74 -5.38 -3.61 6.07
N TRP A 75 -4.27 -2.92 6.30
CA TRP A 75 -3.16 -2.87 5.35
C TRP A 75 -2.23 -4.07 5.55
N TRP A 76 -1.68 -4.56 4.47
CA TRP A 76 -0.52 -5.44 4.46
C TRP A 76 0.47 -4.98 3.39
N ILE A 77 1.72 -5.42 3.50
CA ILE A 77 2.70 -5.24 2.43
C ILE A 77 2.96 -6.60 1.81
N TRP A 78 2.91 -6.68 0.49
CA TRP A 78 3.49 -7.80 -0.24
C TRP A 78 4.87 -7.40 -0.75
N TYR A 79 5.78 -8.36 -0.75
CA TYR A 79 7.06 -8.18 -1.41
C TYR A 79 7.50 -9.44 -2.16
N ILE A 80 8.33 -9.24 -3.18
CA ILE A 80 9.02 -10.30 -3.92
C ILE A 80 10.51 -9.98 -3.96
N VAL A 81 11.33 -11.03 -3.91
CA VAL A 81 12.77 -10.91 -4.15
C VAL A 81 13.09 -11.44 -5.54
N VAL A 82 13.82 -10.65 -6.32
CA VAL A 82 14.31 -10.98 -7.65
C VAL A 82 15.83 -10.92 -7.65
N TRP A 83 16.48 -12.06 -7.83
CA TRP A 83 17.93 -12.19 -7.82
C TRP A 83 18.56 -11.69 -9.13
N GLU A 84 19.86 -11.39 -9.13
CA GLU A 84 20.58 -10.90 -10.33
C GLU A 84 20.55 -11.88 -11.51
N ASP A 85 20.38 -13.17 -11.25
CA ASP A 85 20.23 -14.20 -12.30
C ASP A 85 18.79 -14.28 -12.86
N GLY A 86 17.88 -13.42 -12.40
CA GLY A 86 16.48 -13.36 -12.80
C GLY A 86 15.57 -14.34 -12.07
N THR A 87 16.11 -15.21 -11.21
CA THR A 87 15.29 -16.09 -10.36
C THR A 87 14.45 -15.25 -9.41
N ARG A 88 13.18 -15.64 -9.24
CA ARG A 88 12.23 -14.98 -8.34
C ARG A 88 11.88 -15.89 -7.18
N GLU A 89 11.89 -15.32 -5.97
CA GLU A 89 11.27 -15.97 -4.83
C GLU A 89 9.74 -15.87 -4.89
N ARG A 90 9.05 -16.67 -4.07
CA ARG A 90 7.60 -16.54 -3.92
C ARG A 90 7.27 -15.17 -3.31
N SER A 91 6.06 -14.69 -3.58
CA SER A 91 5.54 -13.50 -2.90
C SER A 91 5.34 -13.77 -1.42
N GLN A 92 5.65 -12.75 -0.62
CA GLN A 92 5.66 -12.80 0.83
C GLN A 92 4.75 -11.72 1.38
N GLU A 93 3.90 -12.12 2.33
CA GLU A 93 2.99 -11.24 3.05
C GLU A 93 3.66 -10.72 4.33
N ASP A 94 3.63 -9.41 4.54
CA ASP A 94 4.05 -8.75 5.79
C ASP A 94 2.83 -8.05 6.43
N TYR A 95 2.37 -8.65 7.52
CA TYR A 95 1.27 -8.17 8.34
C TYR A 95 1.79 -7.37 9.52
N ALA A 96 0.96 -6.50 10.11
CA ALA A 96 1.29 -5.83 11.37
C ALA A 96 1.78 -6.86 12.42
N PRO A 97 2.93 -6.62 13.08
CA PRO A 97 3.64 -5.35 13.23
C PRO A 97 4.60 -4.94 12.09
N TYR A 98 4.58 -5.64 10.95
CA TYR A 98 5.36 -5.38 9.73
C TYR A 98 6.86 -5.57 9.94
N LEU A 99 7.30 -6.81 10.10
CA LEU A 99 8.70 -7.11 10.41
C LEU A 99 9.60 -6.75 9.22
N ALA A 100 9.25 -7.18 8.01
CA ALA A 100 10.05 -6.88 6.82
C ALA A 100 10.09 -5.36 6.53
N VAL A 101 8.99 -4.65 6.77
CA VAL A 101 8.98 -3.17 6.72
C VAL A 101 9.96 -2.56 7.72
N GLN A 102 9.99 -3.06 8.96
CA GLN A 102 10.92 -2.56 9.98
C GLN A 102 12.38 -2.82 9.59
N GLU A 103 12.69 -4.00 9.05
CA GLU A 103 14.01 -4.36 8.56
C GLU A 103 14.44 -3.43 7.40
N MET A 104 13.60 -3.27 6.39
CA MET A 104 13.89 -2.43 5.22
C MET A 104 14.10 -0.96 5.61
N ARG A 105 13.39 -0.46 6.62
CA ARG A 105 13.64 0.88 7.18
C ARG A 105 14.96 0.98 7.93
N ALA A 106 15.36 -0.09 8.58
CA ALA A 106 16.66 -0.20 9.24
C ALA A 106 17.82 -0.44 8.24
N GLY A 107 17.52 -0.53 6.94
CA GLY A 107 18.52 -0.65 5.88
C GLY A 107 18.98 -2.08 5.64
N TYR A 108 18.17 -3.09 6.00
CA TYR A 108 18.47 -4.49 5.69
C TYR A 108 17.20 -5.29 5.35
N LEU A 109 17.36 -6.52 4.91
CA LEU A 109 16.28 -7.50 4.82
C LEU A 109 16.85 -8.88 5.15
N ASP A 110 16.21 -9.61 6.06
CA ASP A 110 16.53 -11.01 6.33
C ASP A 110 15.70 -11.91 5.41
N VAL A 111 16.37 -12.59 4.48
CA VAL A 111 15.72 -13.48 3.51
C VAL A 111 15.74 -14.92 4.04
N ASP A 112 14.65 -15.37 4.66
CA ASP A 112 14.65 -16.67 5.36
C ASP A 112 14.00 -17.82 4.58
N VAL A 113 13.21 -17.51 3.54
CA VAL A 113 12.42 -18.50 2.78
C VAL A 113 12.87 -18.66 1.33
N ALA A 114 14.14 -18.35 1.05
CA ALA A 114 14.69 -18.53 -0.29
C ALA A 114 14.59 -20.00 -0.73
N ARG A 115 14.21 -20.24 -1.99
CA ARG A 115 14.18 -21.57 -2.59
C ARG A 115 15.55 -22.23 -2.57
N ASP A 116 16.59 -21.44 -2.76
CA ASP A 116 17.99 -21.85 -2.59
C ASP A 116 18.48 -21.40 -1.20
N PRO A 117 18.79 -22.34 -0.28
CA PRO A 117 19.27 -22.01 1.06
C PRO A 117 20.55 -21.17 1.08
N THR A 118 21.37 -21.20 0.01
CA THR A 118 22.59 -20.37 -0.07
C THR A 118 22.28 -18.88 -0.18
N ARG A 119 21.06 -18.53 -0.62
CA ARG A 119 20.58 -17.15 -0.71
C ARG A 119 19.91 -16.67 0.57
N ALA A 120 19.77 -17.54 1.56
CA ALA A 120 19.18 -17.16 2.82
C ALA A 120 20.08 -16.21 3.63
N GLY A 121 19.48 -15.53 4.60
CA GLY A 121 20.15 -14.66 5.57
C GLY A 121 20.08 -13.18 5.22
N ARG A 122 20.88 -12.39 5.93
CA ARG A 122 20.84 -10.92 5.89
C ARG A 122 21.43 -10.33 4.62
N TYR A 123 20.78 -9.29 4.12
CA TYR A 123 21.27 -8.41 3.05
C TYR A 123 21.17 -6.97 3.49
N ASP A 124 22.15 -6.17 3.11
CA ASP A 124 22.00 -4.71 3.12
C ASP A 124 20.91 -4.32 2.12
N PHE A 125 20.11 -3.34 2.50
CA PHE A 125 18.97 -2.88 1.72
C PHE A 125 19.01 -1.37 1.56
N ALA A 126 18.74 -0.92 0.32
CA ALA A 126 18.58 0.50 0.02
C ALA A 126 17.44 0.71 -0.99
N TRP A 127 16.57 1.68 -0.72
CA TRP A 127 15.53 2.09 -1.66
C TRP A 127 16.12 2.71 -2.91
N LEU A 128 15.55 2.37 -4.07
CA LEU A 128 15.79 3.12 -5.30
C LEU A 128 14.94 4.39 -5.31
N PRO A 129 15.42 5.47 -5.96
CA PRO A 129 14.58 6.62 -6.29
C PRO A 129 13.35 6.18 -7.12
N PRO A 130 12.18 6.86 -7.01
CA PRO A 130 10.94 6.42 -7.65
C PRO A 130 11.03 6.16 -9.16
N ALA A 131 11.78 7.00 -9.89
CA ALA A 131 12.00 6.81 -11.32
C ALA A 131 12.82 5.55 -11.64
N GLU A 132 13.85 5.26 -10.84
CA GLU A 132 14.67 4.05 -10.98
C GLU A 132 13.92 2.80 -10.54
N ALA A 133 13.05 2.92 -9.53
CA ALA A 133 12.17 1.85 -9.10
C ALA A 133 11.20 1.46 -10.23
N ALA A 134 10.54 2.44 -10.86
CA ALA A 134 9.64 2.20 -11.99
C ALA A 134 10.39 1.54 -13.18
N ALA A 135 11.54 2.07 -13.57
CA ALA A 135 12.36 1.49 -14.63
C ALA A 135 12.86 0.08 -14.29
N THR A 136 13.16 -0.18 -13.02
CA THR A 136 13.57 -1.51 -12.56
C THR A 136 12.43 -2.52 -12.59
N ARG A 137 11.20 -2.13 -12.19
CA ARG A 137 10.02 -2.99 -12.34
C ARG A 137 9.81 -3.38 -13.80
N GLU A 138 9.87 -2.41 -14.70
CA GLU A 138 9.72 -2.65 -16.13
C GLU A 138 10.82 -3.59 -16.66
N ARG A 139 12.09 -3.27 -16.39
CA ARG A 139 13.25 -4.08 -16.81
C ARG A 139 13.18 -5.52 -16.31
N LEU A 140 12.75 -5.71 -15.07
CA LEU A 140 12.63 -7.04 -14.45
C LEU A 140 11.31 -7.74 -14.81
N GLY A 141 10.40 -7.08 -15.53
CA GLY A 141 9.08 -7.60 -15.88
C GLY A 141 8.20 -7.88 -14.66
N ILE A 142 8.29 -7.05 -13.62
CA ILE A 142 7.51 -7.18 -12.39
C ILE A 142 6.11 -6.58 -12.63
N GLN A 143 5.09 -7.40 -12.40
CA GLN A 143 3.68 -7.05 -12.56
C GLN A 143 2.96 -7.16 -11.21
N ASP A 144 1.81 -6.50 -11.08
CA ASP A 144 1.02 -6.57 -9.84
C ASP A 144 0.51 -7.99 -9.54
N SER A 145 0.40 -8.87 -10.55
CA SER A 145 0.06 -10.28 -10.38
C SER A 145 1.19 -11.15 -9.84
N ASP A 146 2.41 -10.60 -9.71
CA ASP A 146 3.53 -11.30 -9.09
C ASP A 146 3.46 -11.28 -7.56
N PHE A 147 2.54 -10.50 -6.99
CA PHE A 147 2.32 -10.34 -5.55
C PHE A 147 1.16 -11.19 -5.09
#